data_AF-Q5WTK0-F1
#
_entry.id   AF-Q5WTK0-F1
#
_cell.length_a   1.000
_cell.length_b   1.000
_cell.length_c   1.000
_cell.angle_alpha   90.00
_cell.angle_beta   90.00
_cell.angle_gamma   90.00
#
_symmetry.space_group_name_H-M   'P 1'
#
loop_
_entity.id
_entity.type
_entity.pdbx_description
1 polymer ?
#
loop_
_entity_poly.entity_id
_entity_poly.type
_entity_poly.pdbx_seq_one_letter_code
_entity_poly.pdbx_strand_id
1 'polypeptide(L)'
;MAENTTESNVIYFTRLHWIIFFGPFVGLGLVMAIYIYIIQLREVSLFLGFFALIWILITWVTYHFSSITIKRKQVILRTGIIVRQTVDIPLNKIETIDIRQSILGSILSYGTLIITGTGGTRYLINYLYKPLTCRRYIEQLMNEPH
;
A
#
# COMPACT_ATOMS: atom_id res chain seq x y z
N MET A 1 -14.75 -19.86 0.63
CA MET A 1 -14.00 -20.81 1.49
C MET A 1 -12.92 -20.01 2.19
N ALA A 2 -12.76 -19.95 3.51
CA ALA A 2 -13.60 -20.21 4.67
C ALA A 2 -12.69 -19.72 5.81
N GLU A 3 -13.00 -18.60 6.47
CA GLU A 3 -12.48 -18.42 7.82
C GLU A 3 -13.44 -17.53 8.62
N ASN A 4 -14.08 -18.22 9.54
CA ASN A 4 -14.96 -17.74 10.57
C ASN A 4 -14.09 -17.04 11.61
N THR A 5 -14.16 -15.71 11.74
CA THR A 5 -13.53 -14.99 12.87
C THR A 5 -14.60 -14.36 13.74
N THR A 6 -15.32 -15.20 14.46
CA THR A 6 -15.93 -14.85 15.75
C THR A 6 -14.84 -14.82 16.82
N GLU A 7 -13.91 -13.87 16.73
CA GLU A 7 -13.18 -13.37 17.89
C GLU A 7 -13.08 -11.85 17.73
N SER A 8 -14.00 -11.20 18.43
CA SER A 8 -13.94 -9.79 18.84
C SER A 8 -12.50 -9.30 18.88
N ASN A 9 -12.21 -8.16 18.20
CA ASN A 9 -10.99 -7.33 18.31
C ASN A 9 -10.17 -7.10 17.00
N VAL A 10 -10.85 -6.78 15.90
CA VAL A 10 -10.21 -6.14 14.74
C VAL A 10 -10.78 -4.74 14.62
N ILE A 11 -9.94 -3.72 14.84
CA ILE A 11 -10.44 -2.35 15.00
C ILE A 11 -10.28 -1.52 13.73
N TYR A 12 -9.38 -1.92 12.83
CA TYR A 12 -9.22 -1.21 11.57
C TYR A 12 -8.69 -2.14 10.47
N PHE A 13 -9.41 -2.18 9.35
CA PHE A 13 -8.97 -2.79 8.10
C PHE A 13 -8.67 -1.67 7.11
N THR A 14 -7.41 -1.52 6.71
CA THR A 14 -7.00 -0.51 5.73
C THR A 14 -6.61 -1.20 4.43
N ARG A 15 -7.25 -0.81 3.32
CA ARG A 15 -6.89 -1.24 1.97
C ARG A 15 -5.94 -0.21 1.33
N LEU A 16 -5.11 -0.67 0.40
CA LEU A 16 -4.26 0.21 -0.41
C LEU A 16 -5.13 1.22 -1.18
N HIS A 17 -4.63 2.45 -1.40
CA HIS A 17 -5.40 3.49 -2.09
C HIS A 17 -5.45 3.19 -3.60
N TRP A 18 -6.61 3.42 -4.25
CA TRP A 18 -6.77 3.24 -5.71
C TRP A 18 -5.90 4.21 -6.54
N ILE A 19 -5.20 5.16 -5.91
CA ILE A 19 -4.38 6.14 -6.62
C ILE A 19 -3.16 5.54 -7.30
N ILE A 20 -2.77 4.34 -6.88
CA ILE A 20 -1.69 3.61 -7.55
C ILE A 20 -2.06 3.36 -9.02
N PHE A 21 -3.35 3.27 -9.35
CA PHE A 21 -3.83 3.21 -10.74
C PHE A 21 -3.61 4.48 -11.56
N PHE A 22 -3.44 5.65 -10.91
CA PHE A 22 -3.38 6.92 -11.62
C PHE A 22 -2.13 7.04 -12.52
N GLY A 23 -0.96 6.62 -12.02
CA GLY A 23 0.29 6.63 -12.81
C GLY A 23 0.19 5.79 -14.09
N PRO A 24 -0.21 4.51 -14.01
CA PRO A 24 -0.41 3.66 -15.19
C PRO A 24 -1.46 4.19 -16.18
N PHE A 25 -2.55 4.79 -15.70
CA PHE A 25 -3.56 5.42 -16.56
C PHE A 25 -3.00 6.61 -17.34
N VAL A 26 -2.20 7.47 -16.69
CA VAL A 26 -1.53 8.60 -17.35
C VAL A 26 -0.51 8.10 -18.38
N GLY A 27 0.25 7.05 -18.05
CA GLY A 27 1.19 6.41 -18.97
C GLY A 27 0.51 5.85 -20.22
N LEU A 28 -0.63 5.16 -20.07
CA LEU A 28 -1.41 4.64 -21.20
C LEU A 28 -1.92 5.80 -22.08
N GLY A 29 -2.44 6.87 -21.47
CA GLY A 29 -2.87 8.07 -22.19
C GLY A 29 -1.75 8.69 -23.03
N LEU A 30 -0.53 8.77 -22.49
CA LEU A 30 0.65 9.25 -23.23
C LEU A 30 1.01 8.34 -24.42
N VAL A 31 1.02 7.02 -24.22
CA VAL A 31 1.29 6.08 -25.31
C VAL A 31 0.22 6.18 -26.41
N MET A 32 -1.05 6.31 -26.02
CA MET A 32 -2.16 6.46 -26.96
C MET A 32 -2.06 7.77 -27.75
N ALA A 33 -1.67 8.88 -27.11
CA ALA A 33 -1.43 10.14 -27.79
C ALA A 33 -0.27 10.06 -28.79
N ILE A 34 0.85 9.43 -28.41
CA ILE A 34 2.00 9.21 -29.31
C ILE A 34 1.62 8.35 -30.52
N TYR A 35 0.82 7.29 -30.29
CA TYR A 35 0.31 6.42 -31.35
C TYR A 35 -0.54 7.17 -32.39
N ILE A 36 -1.37 8.13 -31.94
CA ILE A 36 -2.26 8.91 -32.81
C ILE A 36 -1.49 9.99 -33.59
N TYR A 37 -0.52 10.67 -32.95
CA TYR A 37 0.15 11.83 -33.55
C TYR A 37 1.37 11.50 -34.41
N ILE A 38 2.07 10.39 -34.15
CA ILE A 38 3.33 10.06 -34.83
C ILE A 38 3.22 8.72 -35.57
N ILE A 39 2.75 8.77 -36.81
CA ILE A 39 2.57 7.60 -37.70
C ILE A 39 3.89 6.82 -37.88
N GLN A 40 5.04 7.50 -37.86
CA GLN A 40 6.38 6.90 -38.03
C GLN A 40 6.83 6.03 -36.84
N LEU A 41 6.25 6.23 -35.65
CA LEU A 41 6.60 5.53 -34.41
C LEU A 41 5.51 4.54 -33.97
N ARG A 42 4.60 4.16 -34.87
CA ARG A 42 3.43 3.35 -34.55
C ARG A 42 3.80 1.95 -34.04
N GLU A 43 4.81 1.32 -34.65
CA GLU A 43 5.36 0.02 -34.22
C GLU A 43 5.97 0.10 -32.81
N VAL A 44 6.76 1.16 -32.55
CA VAL A 44 7.39 1.40 -31.23
C VAL A 44 6.33 1.66 -30.16
N SER A 45 5.25 2.37 -30.52
CA SER A 45 4.13 2.66 -29.61
C SER A 45 3.36 1.41 -29.20
N LEU A 46 3.26 0.39 -30.07
CA LEU A 46 2.64 -0.89 -29.72
C LEU A 46 3.45 -1.64 -28.67
N PHE A 47 4.78 -1.71 -28.84
CA PHE A 47 5.67 -2.29 -27.82
C PHE A 47 5.60 -1.54 -26.50
N LEU A 48 5.60 -0.21 -26.54
CA LEU A 48 5.50 0.62 -25.35
C LEU A 48 4.13 0.48 -24.67
N GLY A 49 3.07 0.31 -25.45
CA GLY A 49 1.72 0.02 -24.96
C GLY A 49 1.63 -1.33 -24.26
N PHE A 50 2.30 -2.36 -24.77
CA PHE A 50 2.38 -3.66 -24.11
C PHE A 50 3.10 -3.57 -22.75
N PHE A 51 4.20 -2.82 -22.68
CA PHE A 51 4.88 -2.53 -21.41
C PHE A 51 4.00 -1.73 -20.43
N ALA A 52 3.25 -0.74 -20.92
CA ALA A 52 2.31 0.01 -20.09
C ALA A 52 1.19 -0.91 -19.55
N LEU A 53 0.70 -1.84 -20.37
CA LEU A 53 -0.29 -2.85 -19.95
C LEU A 53 0.26 -3.76 -18.85
N ILE A 54 1.50 -4.23 -18.98
CA ILE A 54 2.19 -5.02 -17.95
C ILE A 54 2.35 -4.21 -16.67
N TRP A 55 2.70 -2.92 -16.77
CA TRP A 55 2.81 -2.03 -15.63
C TRP A 55 1.47 -1.89 -14.89
N ILE A 56 0.36 -1.70 -15.63
CA ILE A 56 -1.00 -1.68 -15.09
C ILE A 56 -1.31 -2.98 -14.37
N LEU A 57 -1.00 -4.12 -14.99
CA LEU A 57 -1.26 -5.44 -14.42
C LEU A 57 -0.51 -5.62 -13.09
N ILE A 58 0.79 -5.32 -13.06
CA ILE A 58 1.62 -5.39 -11.84
C ILE A 58 1.05 -4.47 -10.75
N THR A 59 0.63 -3.26 -11.13
CA THR A 59 0.02 -2.29 -10.23
C THR A 59 -1.30 -2.79 -9.65
N TRP A 60 -2.16 -3.37 -10.48
CA TRP A 60 -3.44 -3.94 -10.07
C TRP A 60 -3.27 -5.11 -9.11
N VAL A 61 -2.31 -5.99 -9.40
CA VAL A 61 -1.98 -7.11 -8.51
C VAL A 61 -1.45 -6.57 -7.18
N THR A 62 -0.51 -5.61 -7.18
CA THR A 62 -0.01 -5.00 -5.94
C THR A 62 -1.12 -4.40 -5.07
N TYR A 63 -2.10 -3.74 -5.71
CA TYR A 63 -3.28 -3.19 -5.07
C TYR A 63 -4.18 -4.27 -4.44
N HIS A 64 -4.42 -5.37 -5.16
CA HIS A 64 -5.31 -6.43 -4.69
C HIS A 64 -4.72 -7.22 -3.52
N PHE A 65 -3.41 -7.40 -3.51
CA PHE A 65 -2.74 -8.31 -2.57
C PHE A 65 -2.18 -7.64 -1.30
N SER A 66 -2.11 -6.30 -1.24
CA SER A 66 -1.65 -5.61 -0.03
C SER A 66 -2.81 -5.30 0.91
N SER A 67 -2.76 -5.82 2.14
CA SER A 67 -3.78 -5.58 3.17
C SER A 67 -3.15 -5.38 4.54
N ILE A 68 -3.64 -4.40 5.30
CA ILE A 68 -3.22 -4.17 6.67
C ILE A 68 -4.40 -4.50 7.59
N THR A 69 -4.13 -5.31 8.60
CA THR A 69 -5.10 -5.67 9.64
C THR A 69 -4.56 -5.28 11.01
N ILE A 70 -5.23 -4.36 11.70
CA ILE A 70 -4.83 -3.88 13.03
C ILE A 70 -5.68 -4.59 14.11
N LYS A 71 -5.04 -5.31 15.05
CA LYS A 71 -5.66 -5.93 16.24
C LYS A 71 -5.18 -5.23 17.53
N ARG A 72 -5.88 -5.35 18.68
CA ARG A 72 -5.50 -4.65 19.95
C ARG A 72 -4.10 -4.97 20.48
N LYS A 73 -3.60 -6.20 20.30
CA LYS A 73 -2.32 -6.65 20.89
C LYS A 73 -1.18 -6.78 19.88
N GLN A 74 -1.51 -6.78 18.59
CA GLN A 74 -0.55 -6.97 17.51
C GLN A 74 -1.03 -6.32 16.21
N VAL A 75 -0.10 -5.82 15.42
CA VAL A 75 -0.34 -5.30 14.08
C VAL A 75 0.07 -6.38 13.07
N ILE A 76 -0.86 -6.78 12.21
CA ILE A 76 -0.63 -7.81 11.18
C ILE A 76 -0.51 -7.10 9.83
N LEU A 77 0.69 -7.15 9.26
CA LEU A 77 0.98 -6.61 7.94
C LEU A 77 1.01 -7.76 6.95
N ARG A 78 0.17 -7.69 5.90
CA ARG A 78 0.22 -8.65 4.79
C ARG A 78 0.58 -7.89 3.51
N THR A 79 1.79 -8.12 3.02
CA THR A 79 2.32 -7.49 1.82
C THR A 79 2.89 -8.53 0.86
N GLY A 80 2.90 -8.21 -0.44
CA GLY A 80 3.51 -9.05 -1.47
C GLY A 80 2.58 -9.38 -2.64
N ILE A 81 3.19 -9.66 -3.79
CA ILE A 81 2.52 -9.96 -5.07
C ILE A 81 2.60 -11.47 -5.35
N ILE A 82 3.81 -12.03 -5.22
CA ILE A 82 4.14 -13.43 -5.51
C ILE A 82 4.55 -14.17 -4.23
N VAL A 83 5.43 -13.55 -3.42
CA VAL A 83 5.79 -14.05 -2.10
C VAL A 83 4.92 -13.32 -1.07
N ARG A 84 4.03 -14.06 -0.41
CA ARG A 84 3.17 -13.52 0.65
C ARG A 84 4.00 -13.31 1.91
N GLN A 85 4.31 -12.06 2.22
CA GLN A 85 4.95 -11.71 3.47
C GLN A 85 3.87 -11.33 4.48
N THR A 86 3.71 -12.16 5.52
CA THR A 86 2.88 -11.85 6.68
C THR A 86 3.80 -11.53 7.83
N VAL A 87 3.73 -10.32 8.36
CA VAL A 87 4.50 -9.88 9.51
C VAL A 87 3.54 -9.59 10.66
N ASP A 88 3.70 -10.35 11.74
CA ASP A 88 3.01 -10.11 13.00
C ASP A 88 3.94 -9.32 13.94
N ILE A 89 3.59 -8.07 14.21
CA ILE A 89 4.36 -7.18 15.09
C ILE A 89 3.55 -6.96 16.37
N PRO A 90 3.95 -7.50 17.53
CA PRO A 90 3.27 -7.20 18.79
C PRO A 90 3.49 -5.72 19.17
N LEU A 91 2.46 -5.07 19.73
CA LEU A 91 2.51 -3.63 20.05
C LEU A 91 3.70 -3.27 20.96
N ASN A 92 4.01 -4.14 21.93
CA ASN A 92 5.13 -3.95 22.86
C ASN A 92 6.52 -4.03 22.21
N LYS A 93 6.63 -4.48 20.96
CA LYS A 93 7.90 -4.50 20.20
C LYS A 93 8.01 -3.34 19.23
N ILE A 94 7.05 -2.42 19.17
CA ILE A 94 7.10 -1.24 18.32
C ILE A 94 7.84 -0.15 19.08
N GLU A 95 8.97 0.32 18.55
CA GLU A 95 9.74 1.40 19.14
C GLU A 95 9.31 2.76 18.57
N THR A 96 9.24 2.84 17.24
CA THR A 96 8.98 4.10 16.53
C THR A 96 8.07 3.86 15.33
N ILE A 97 7.16 4.81 15.07
CA ILE A 97 6.27 4.82 13.92
C ILE A 97 6.50 6.11 13.15
N ASP A 98 7.08 5.98 11.96
CA ASP A 98 7.34 7.10 11.06
C ASP A 98 6.32 7.11 9.91
N ILE A 99 5.89 8.30 9.52
CA ILE A 99 5.03 8.50 8.34
C ILE A 99 5.79 9.34 7.32
N ARG A 100 5.91 8.82 6.10
CA ARG A 100 6.37 9.58 4.94
C ARG A 100 5.20 9.84 4.01
N GLN A 101 4.73 11.08 3.98
CA GLN A 101 3.65 11.52 3.10
C GLN A 101 4.16 12.62 2.18
N SER A 102 4.07 12.41 0.87
CA SER A 102 4.38 13.44 -0.13
C SER A 102 3.25 14.48 -0.19
N ILE A 103 3.50 15.65 -0.78
CA ILE A 103 2.48 16.72 -0.94
C ILE A 103 1.24 16.19 -1.67
N LEU A 104 1.45 15.47 -2.78
CA LEU A 104 0.38 14.75 -3.49
C LEU A 104 -0.28 13.68 -2.61
N GLY A 105 0.51 12.99 -1.78
CA GLY A 105 0.02 12.06 -0.77
C GLY A 105 -0.88 12.71 0.28
N SER A 106 -0.61 13.96 0.66
CA SER A 106 -1.44 14.75 1.59
C SER A 106 -2.82 15.02 0.99
N ILE A 107 -2.85 15.55 -0.22
CA ILE A 107 -4.09 15.89 -0.95
C ILE A 107 -4.93 14.63 -1.18
N LEU A 108 -4.28 13.54 -1.60
CA LEU A 108 -4.96 12.30 -1.96
C LEU A 108 -4.96 11.28 -0.80
N SER A 109 -4.67 11.72 0.44
CA SER A 109 -4.75 10.89 1.65
C SER A 109 -4.03 9.53 1.57
N TYR A 110 -2.88 9.46 0.90
CA TYR A 110 -2.01 8.27 0.88
C TYR A 110 -0.60 8.60 1.38
N GLY A 111 0.08 7.63 1.97
CA GLY A 111 1.48 7.78 2.35
C GLY A 111 2.15 6.45 2.66
N THR A 112 3.39 6.51 3.09
CA THR A 112 4.18 5.34 3.51
C THR A 112 4.26 5.32 5.02
N LEU A 113 3.91 4.19 5.62
CA LEU A 113 4.06 3.92 7.05
C LEU A 113 5.32 3.09 7.26
N ILE A 114 6.18 3.52 8.16
CA ILE A 114 7.42 2.82 8.53
C ILE A 114 7.32 2.50 10.02
N ILE A 115 7.32 1.21 10.33
CA ILE A 115 7.28 0.72 11.71
C ILE A 115 8.66 0.16 12.03
N THR A 116 9.31 0.72 13.04
CA THR A 116 10.59 0.22 13.54
C THR A 116 10.33 -0.61 14.79
N GLY A 117 10.69 -1.90 14.72
CA GLY A 117 10.59 -2.82 15.82
C GLY A 117 11.89 -2.95 16.62
N THR A 118 11.80 -3.56 17.79
CA THR A 118 12.94 -3.82 18.70
C THR A 118 14.12 -4.46 17.97
N GLY A 119 15.31 -3.86 18.12
CA GLY A 119 16.52 -4.31 17.44
C GLY A 119 16.71 -3.73 16.02
N GLY A 120 15.99 -2.66 15.67
CA GLY A 120 16.20 -1.90 14.44
C GLY A 120 15.57 -2.51 13.18
N THR A 121 14.71 -3.52 13.32
CA THR A 121 14.01 -4.12 12.16
C THR A 121 12.96 -3.15 11.65
N ARG A 122 13.03 -2.76 10.37
CA ARG A 122 12.12 -1.80 9.75
C ARG A 122 11.12 -2.49 8.82
N TYR A 123 9.85 -2.24 9.06
CA TYR A 123 8.75 -2.69 8.21
C TYR A 123 8.15 -1.50 7.49
N LEU A 124 8.20 -1.52 6.16
CA LEU A 124 7.76 -0.42 5.32
C LEU A 124 6.49 -0.83 4.59
N ILE A 125 5.47 0.01 4.63
CA ILE A 125 4.24 -0.17 3.88
C ILE A 125 3.97 1.08 3.06
N ASN A 126 4.10 0.97 1.75
CA ASN A 126 3.86 2.07 0.83
C ASN A 126 2.37 2.18 0.49
N TYR A 127 1.92 3.40 0.15
CA TYR A 127 0.56 3.69 -0.33
C TYR A 127 -0.58 3.31 0.63
N LEU A 128 -0.32 3.43 1.93
CA LEU A 128 -1.32 3.30 2.97
C LEU A 128 -2.34 4.45 2.89
N TYR A 129 -3.62 4.11 2.81
CA TYR A 129 -4.73 5.05 2.93
C TYR A 129 -4.78 5.64 4.35
N LYS A 130 -4.72 6.98 4.46
CA LYS A 130 -4.76 7.75 5.72
C LYS A 130 -3.74 7.26 6.77
N PRO A 131 -2.42 7.45 6.53
CA PRO A 131 -1.39 7.00 7.46
C PRO A 131 -1.46 7.69 8.84
N LEU A 132 -1.90 8.95 8.87
CA LEU A 132 -2.04 9.74 10.10
C LEU A 132 -3.08 9.13 11.06
N THR A 133 -4.21 8.66 10.53
CA THR A 133 -5.25 8.00 11.34
C THR A 133 -4.71 6.69 11.94
N CYS A 134 -3.95 5.92 11.16
CA CYS A 134 -3.33 4.69 11.64
C CYS A 134 -2.34 4.96 12.78
N ARG A 135 -1.47 5.97 12.65
CA ARG A 135 -0.54 6.36 13.72
C ARG A 135 -1.27 6.76 14.99
N ARG A 136 -2.26 7.64 14.91
CA ARG A 136 -3.05 8.07 16.08
C ARG A 136 -3.70 6.88 16.79
N TYR A 137 -4.18 5.90 16.02
CA TYR A 137 -4.78 4.69 16.57
C TYR A 137 -3.77 3.82 17.32
N ILE A 138 -2.58 3.61 16.75
CA ILE A 138 -1.52 2.82 17.38
C ILE A 138 -0.97 3.52 18.63
N GLU A 139 -0.77 4.84 18.57
CA GLU A 139 -0.35 5.63 19.73
C GLU A 139 -1.38 5.57 20.85
N GLN A 140 -2.68 5.63 20.53
CA GLN A 140 -3.75 5.50 21.52
C GLN A 140 -3.74 4.14 22.20
N LEU A 141 -3.57 3.05 21.44
CA LEU A 141 -3.49 1.70 21.99
C LEU A 141 -2.23 1.46 22.83
N MET A 142 -1.12 2.13 22.52
CA MET A 142 0.12 2.05 23.30
C MET A 142 0.01 2.81 24.64
N ASN A 143 -0.81 3.86 24.68
CA ASN A 143 -0.97 4.72 25.85
C ASN A 143 -2.18 4.33 26.73
N GLU A 144 -2.99 3.34 26.31
CA GLU A 144 -4.01 2.74 27.19
C GLU A 144 -3.32 1.87 28.24
N PRO A 145 -3.44 2.20 29.55
CA PRO A 145 -2.90 1.36 30.60
C PRO A 145 -3.65 0.01 30.60
N HIS A 146 -2.87 -1.08 30.55
CA HIS A 146 -3.37 -2.45 30.71
C HIS A 146 -3.85 -2.75 32.13
#